data_AF-A0A8K0KJH5-F1
#
_entry.id   AF-A0A8K0KJH5-F1
#
_cell.length_a   1.000
_cell.length_b   1.000
_cell.length_c   1.000
_cell.angle_alpha   90.00
_cell.angle_beta   90.00
_cell.angle_gamma   90.00
#
_symmetry.space_group_name_H-M   'P 1'
#
loop_
_entity.id
_entity.type
_entity.pdbx_description
1 polymer ?
#
loop_
_entity_poly.entity_id
_entity_poly.type
_entity_poly.pdbx_seq_one_letter_code
_entity_poly.pdbx_strand_id
1 'polypeptide(L)'
;MQAEMEGHRDVLASLNGTGRKLLSSLASQEDAVMLQRRLDEMNQRWHTLKAKSMAIRNRLESNAEHWGALLLSLRELIEWVIRKDTELSGLGPIGGDAAALQKQQDDHRAFRRQLEDKRPVVESNLLSGRQYIATEAPQLSSDASDSEGRMGDPSLDGDSRGYRSAEEQARELTRSIRREVAKLSEKWNDLIQRSDHWQRKLDDALVKMRGFQKNLDELSGRLAAAESMRAEWQNPADNSEAKEMLEHLQQKFSDRLGPIQRSIEEVNDQMSSFTASNIALSQSNMARLEEQNSRWKALQVSVDERYRQLTDFGKEGGIAPTHAFLSASVEHPWERATTPSKVPYYINHQMETTHWDHPKMIELVNSLADLNEVRFSAYRTAMKLRTVQKKLCLDLLQLSDAMDAFDSHGLRAQNDKLIDVTDMVTVLSSLYEGVAAESPSLVDLPLCLDLCLNWLLNVYDR
;
A
#
# COMPACT_ATOMS: atom_id res chain seq x y z
N MET A 1 31.82 64.11 11.40
CA MET A 1 30.72 65.05 11.11
C MET A 1 29.91 65.44 12.34
N GLN A 2 29.05 64.62 12.96
CA GLN A 2 28.20 65.11 14.08
C GLN A 2 29.00 65.51 15.32
N ALA A 3 29.97 64.69 15.75
CA ALA A 3 30.87 65.04 16.85
C ALA A 3 31.68 66.33 16.56
N GLU A 4 32.08 66.55 15.31
CA GLU A 4 32.76 67.78 14.88
C GLU A 4 31.82 68.99 14.92
N MET A 5 30.56 68.82 14.49
CA MET A 5 29.54 69.86 14.60
C MET A 5 29.20 70.18 16.07
N GLU A 6 29.21 69.18 16.95
CA GLU A 6 29.05 69.40 18.39
C GLU A 6 30.26 70.12 18.98
N GLY A 7 31.48 69.77 18.57
CA GLY A 7 32.70 70.47 18.97
C GLY A 7 32.75 71.94 18.51
N HIS A 8 32.27 72.25 17.30
CA HIS A 8 32.20 73.63 16.80
C HIS A 8 31.04 74.43 17.38
N ARG A 9 30.06 73.79 18.04
CA ARG A 9 28.91 74.46 18.66
C ARG A 9 29.35 75.47 19.72
N ASP A 10 30.30 75.08 20.58
CA ASP A 10 30.77 75.92 21.68
C ASP A 10 31.63 77.08 21.17
N VAL A 11 32.43 76.85 20.12
CA VAL A 11 33.19 77.90 19.43
C VAL A 11 32.25 78.93 18.81
N LEU A 12 31.18 78.49 18.16
CA LEU A 12 30.20 79.36 17.51
C LEU A 12 29.35 80.13 18.56
N ALA A 13 29.03 79.50 19.69
CA ALA A 13 28.38 80.15 20.83
C ALA A 13 29.27 81.22 21.47
N SER A 14 30.55 80.91 21.66
CA SER A 14 31.56 81.85 22.17
C SER A 14 31.75 83.04 21.21
N LEU A 15 31.88 82.78 19.90
CA LEU A 15 32.04 83.80 18.86
C LEU A 15 30.81 84.73 18.75
N ASN A 16 29.60 84.18 18.90
CA ASN A 16 28.40 85.00 19.01
C ASN A 16 28.38 85.83 20.29
N GLY A 17 28.83 85.26 21.41
CA GLY A 17 28.93 85.96 22.69
C GLY A 17 29.92 87.12 22.66
N THR A 18 31.09 86.93 22.06
CA THR A 18 32.10 87.99 21.86
C THR A 18 31.65 89.00 20.81
N GLY A 19 31.05 88.55 19.71
CA GLY A 19 30.48 89.40 18.67
C GLY A 19 29.40 90.35 19.20
N ARG A 20 28.48 89.85 20.06
CA ARG A 20 27.47 90.67 20.73
C ARG A 20 28.07 91.71 21.67
N LYS A 21 29.14 91.37 22.40
CA LYS A 21 29.86 92.33 23.26
C LYS A 21 30.51 93.44 22.43
N LEU A 22 31.16 93.08 21.32
CA LEU A 22 31.78 94.04 20.41
C LEU A 22 30.75 94.98 19.77
N LEU A 23 29.59 94.45 19.37
CA LEU A 23 28.48 95.27 18.86
C LEU A 23 28.03 96.36 19.84
N SER A 24 28.08 96.09 21.15
CA SER A 24 27.73 97.07 22.19
C SER A 24 28.79 98.13 22.46
N SER A 25 30.04 97.92 22.00
CA SER A 25 31.19 98.79 22.28
C SER A 25 31.72 99.54 21.05
N LEU A 26 31.14 99.33 19.86
CA LEU A 26 31.57 99.99 18.63
C LEU A 26 31.04 101.44 18.59
N ALA A 27 31.93 102.40 18.31
CA ALA A 27 31.57 103.81 18.16
C ALA A 27 31.03 104.16 16.76
N SER A 28 31.34 103.33 15.76
CA SER A 28 30.91 103.48 14.36
C SER A 28 29.67 102.63 14.08
N GLN A 29 28.59 103.29 13.65
CA GLN A 29 27.33 102.62 13.33
C GLN A 29 27.45 101.70 12.10
N GLU A 30 28.27 102.08 11.11
CA GLU A 30 28.49 101.28 9.90
C GLU A 30 29.23 99.98 10.21
N ASP A 31 30.24 100.03 11.09
CA ASP A 31 31.00 98.85 11.51
C ASP A 31 30.14 97.90 12.36
N ALA A 32 29.26 98.45 13.20
CA ALA A 32 28.30 97.66 13.97
C ALA A 32 27.31 96.92 13.06
N VAL A 33 26.77 97.60 12.03
CA VAL A 33 25.88 96.98 11.04
C VAL A 33 26.62 95.90 10.23
N MET A 34 27.86 96.16 9.81
CA MET A 34 28.66 95.17 9.08
C MET A 34 28.95 93.92 9.95
N LEU A 35 29.33 94.10 11.22
CA LEU A 35 29.60 93.00 12.14
C LEU A 35 28.33 92.19 12.43
N GLN A 36 27.20 92.86 12.67
CA GLN A 36 25.90 92.20 12.87
C GLN A 36 25.54 91.34 11.66
N ARG A 37 25.65 91.90 10.44
CA ARG A 37 25.39 91.16 9.21
C ARG A 37 26.29 89.93 9.07
N ARG A 38 27.59 90.02 9.40
CA ARG A 38 28.51 88.87 9.34
C ARG A 38 28.16 87.79 10.37
N LEU A 39 27.76 88.18 11.58
CA LEU A 39 27.29 87.24 12.61
C LEU A 39 25.99 86.54 12.18
N ASP A 40 25.06 87.28 11.59
CA ASP A 40 23.80 86.74 11.08
C ASP A 40 24.02 85.79 9.89
N GLU A 41 24.88 86.15 8.93
CA GLU A 41 25.28 85.29 7.82
C GLU A 41 25.94 83.98 8.31
N MET A 42 26.83 84.07 9.30
CA MET A 42 27.47 82.91 9.92
C MET A 42 26.44 82.01 10.62
N ASN A 43 25.54 82.58 11.41
CA ASN A 43 24.48 81.85 12.10
C ASN A 43 23.53 81.17 11.09
N GLN A 44 23.18 81.86 10.00
CA GLN A 44 22.35 81.28 8.94
C GLN A 44 23.05 80.09 8.27
N ARG A 45 24.35 80.20 7.96
CA ARG A 45 25.14 79.09 7.41
C ARG A 45 25.22 77.91 8.38
N TRP A 46 25.40 78.18 9.67
CA TRP A 46 25.40 77.17 10.71
C TRP A 46 24.06 76.42 10.83
N HIS A 47 22.95 77.16 10.86
CA HIS A 47 21.62 76.56 10.86
C HIS A 47 21.34 75.72 9.61
N THR A 48 21.74 76.22 8.44
CA THR A 48 21.62 75.49 7.17
C THR A 48 22.43 74.20 7.18
N LEU A 49 23.68 74.24 7.67
CA LEU A 49 24.53 73.06 7.80
C LEU A 49 23.92 72.05 8.77
N LYS A 50 23.39 72.49 9.91
CA LYS A 50 22.71 71.63 10.89
C LYS A 50 21.46 70.97 10.29
N ALA A 51 20.63 71.73 9.57
CA ALA A 51 19.45 71.20 8.90
C ALA A 51 19.82 70.15 7.84
N LYS A 52 20.82 70.42 6.99
CA LYS A 52 21.32 69.46 5.99
C LYS A 52 21.88 68.19 6.62
N SER A 53 22.69 68.33 7.68
CA SER A 53 23.26 67.20 8.43
C SER A 53 22.16 66.32 9.04
N MET A 54 21.16 66.94 9.69
CA MET A 54 20.00 66.23 10.23
C MET A 54 19.19 65.51 9.14
N ALA A 55 18.96 66.16 7.99
CA ALA A 55 18.23 65.55 6.87
C ALA A 55 18.98 64.33 6.29
N ILE A 56 20.31 64.42 6.15
CA ILE A 56 21.15 63.30 5.69
C ILE A 56 21.06 62.15 6.69
N ARG A 57 21.20 62.43 8.00
CA ARG A 57 21.09 61.40 9.05
C ARG A 57 19.74 60.69 9.01
N ASN A 58 18.63 61.45 9.03
CA ASN A 58 17.30 60.86 9.03
C ASN A 58 17.08 59.97 7.79
N ARG A 59 17.63 60.36 6.63
CA ARG A 59 17.56 59.57 5.40
C ARG A 59 18.39 58.28 5.50
N LEU A 60 19.59 58.34 6.07
CA LEU A 60 20.44 57.17 6.28
C LEU A 60 19.85 56.20 7.31
N GLU A 61 19.32 56.71 8.42
CA GLU A 61 18.64 55.92 9.46
C GLU A 61 17.40 55.21 8.88
N SER A 62 16.52 55.94 8.19
CA SER A 62 15.33 55.35 7.55
C SER A 62 15.70 54.30 6.50
N ASN A 63 16.77 54.52 5.73
CA ASN A 63 17.26 53.54 4.76
C ASN A 63 17.80 52.28 5.46
N ALA A 64 18.58 52.44 6.54
CA ALA A 64 19.10 51.31 7.31
C ALA A 64 17.98 50.49 7.98
N GLU A 65 16.96 51.16 8.54
CA GLU A 65 15.77 50.51 9.09
C GLU A 65 15.01 49.73 8.03
N HIS A 66 14.83 50.30 6.83
CA HIS A 66 14.15 49.65 5.72
C HIS A 66 14.84 48.34 5.30
N TRP A 67 16.17 48.36 5.12
CA TRP A 67 16.92 47.17 4.74
C TRP A 67 17.07 46.17 5.90
N GLY A 68 17.14 46.65 7.14
CA GLY A 68 17.07 45.82 8.32
C GLY A 68 15.75 45.03 8.39
N ALA A 69 14.61 45.69 8.11
CA ALA A 69 13.31 45.06 8.04
C ALA A 69 13.22 44.04 6.89
N LEU A 70 13.80 44.35 5.72
CA LEU A 70 13.91 43.40 4.62
C LEU A 70 14.68 42.13 5.02
N LEU A 71 15.85 42.29 5.67
CA LEU A 71 16.66 41.16 6.12
C LEU A 71 15.88 40.25 7.07
N LEU A 72 15.13 40.84 8.01
CA LEU A 72 14.27 40.08 8.91
C LEU A 72 13.18 39.32 8.15
N SER A 73 12.48 39.98 7.23
CA SER A 73 11.44 39.36 6.41
C SER A 73 11.98 38.21 5.56
N LEU A 74 13.18 38.36 4.97
CA LEU A 74 13.84 37.28 4.22
C LEU A 74 14.09 36.05 5.11
N ARG A 75 14.56 36.24 6.35
CA ARG A 75 14.80 35.14 7.31
C ARG A 75 13.50 34.44 7.71
N GLU A 76 12.45 35.21 8.02
CA GLU A 76 11.13 34.65 8.35
C GLU A 76 10.54 33.84 7.19
N LEU A 77 10.72 34.31 5.95
CA LEU A 77 10.29 33.58 4.75
C LEU A 77 11.09 32.29 4.56
N ILE A 78 12.40 32.30 4.81
CA ILE A 78 13.22 31.09 4.76
C ILE A 78 12.73 30.05 5.77
N GLU A 79 12.47 30.46 7.02
CA GLU A 79 11.92 29.56 8.03
C GLU A 79 10.53 29.04 7.65
N TRP A 80 9.69 29.89 7.06
CA TRP A 80 8.39 29.48 6.54
C TRP A 80 8.53 28.43 5.43
N VAL A 81 9.45 28.63 4.47
CA VAL A 81 9.71 27.69 3.38
C VAL A 81 10.24 26.36 3.93
N ILE A 82 11.15 26.38 4.91
CA ILE A 82 11.66 25.17 5.57
C ILE A 82 10.53 24.39 6.26
N ARG A 83 9.63 25.09 6.96
CA ARG A 83 8.46 24.47 7.59
C ARG A 83 7.55 23.82 6.55
N LYS A 84 7.28 24.50 5.43
CA LYS A 84 6.44 23.96 4.35
C LYS A 84 7.09 22.80 3.61
N ASP A 85 8.40 22.81 3.46
CA ASP A 85 9.15 21.67 2.92
C ASP A 85 9.07 20.45 3.83
N THR A 86 9.13 20.67 5.15
CA THR A 86 8.93 19.61 6.17
C THR A 86 7.49 19.06 6.13
N GLU A 87 6.49 19.94 6.02
CA GLU A 87 5.09 19.55 5.86
C GLU A 87 4.89 18.69 4.60
N LEU A 88 5.48 19.09 3.47
CA LEU A 88 5.44 18.32 2.22
C LEU A 88 6.11 16.95 2.36
N SER A 89 7.24 16.85 3.05
CA SER A 89 7.89 15.56 3.37
C SER A 89 6.98 14.64 4.20
N GLY A 90 6.14 15.23 5.06
CA GLY A 90 5.21 14.49 5.94
C GLY A 90 3.93 14.02 5.26
N LEU A 91 3.65 14.38 4.00
CA LEU A 91 2.43 13.95 3.28
C LEU A 91 2.48 12.49 2.79
N GLY A 92 3.65 11.85 2.81
CA GLY A 92 3.81 10.43 2.49
C GLY A 92 3.44 9.52 3.68
N PRO A 93 3.25 8.21 3.46
CA PRO A 93 3.35 7.47 2.19
C PRO A 93 2.14 7.68 1.28
N ILE A 94 2.27 7.28 0.00
CA ILE A 94 1.16 7.30 -0.97
C ILE A 94 0.09 6.29 -0.54
N GLY A 95 -1.18 6.70 -0.63
CA GLY A 95 -2.33 5.86 -0.27
C GLY A 95 -2.46 4.60 -1.15
N GLY A 96 -2.90 3.51 -0.53
CA GLY A 96 -3.04 2.20 -1.18
C GLY A 96 -4.37 1.94 -1.90
N ASP A 97 -5.27 2.92 -1.93
CA ASP A 97 -6.53 2.86 -2.67
C ASP A 97 -6.88 4.24 -3.27
N ALA A 98 -7.85 4.24 -4.19
CA ALA A 98 -8.22 5.45 -4.92
C ALA A 98 -8.86 6.53 -4.03
N ALA A 99 -9.52 6.16 -2.92
CA ALA A 99 -10.16 7.12 -2.03
C ALA A 99 -9.11 7.87 -1.19
N ALA A 100 -8.13 7.15 -0.65
CA ALA A 100 -6.99 7.72 0.06
C ALA A 100 -6.15 8.63 -0.85
N LEU A 101 -5.88 8.19 -2.08
CA LEU A 101 -5.18 8.99 -3.10
C LEU A 101 -5.94 10.26 -3.47
N GLN A 102 -7.27 10.18 -3.62
CA GLN A 102 -8.10 11.35 -3.91
C GLN A 102 -8.05 12.36 -2.75
N LYS A 103 -8.14 11.87 -1.51
CA LYS A 103 -7.98 12.72 -0.33
C LYS A 103 -6.60 13.39 -0.30
N GLN A 104 -5.53 12.66 -0.58
CA GLN A 104 -4.17 13.23 -0.65
C GLN A 104 -4.02 14.28 -1.76
N GLN A 105 -4.68 14.11 -2.90
CA GLN A 105 -4.73 15.14 -3.95
C GLN A 105 -5.44 16.40 -3.46
N ASP A 106 -6.57 16.26 -2.75
CA ASP A 106 -7.34 17.40 -2.26
C ASP A 106 -6.56 18.16 -1.17
N ASP A 107 -5.92 17.42 -0.25
CA ASP A 107 -5.02 17.96 0.77
C ASP A 107 -3.83 18.69 0.12
N HIS A 108 -3.19 18.09 -0.90
CA HIS A 108 -2.10 18.74 -1.63
C HIS A 108 -2.57 19.96 -2.43
N ARG A 109 -3.79 19.96 -2.97
CA ARG A 109 -4.39 21.14 -3.62
C ARG A 109 -4.56 22.28 -2.63
N ALA A 110 -4.97 21.98 -1.39
CA ALA A 110 -5.03 22.97 -0.32
C ALA A 110 -3.63 23.50 0.05
N PHE A 111 -2.63 22.62 0.14
CA PHE A 111 -1.22 23.00 0.35
C PHE A 111 -0.72 23.96 -0.74
N ARG A 112 -0.96 23.63 -2.02
CA ARG A 112 -0.56 24.47 -3.15
C ARG A 112 -1.19 25.86 -3.12
N ARG A 113 -2.46 25.98 -2.72
CA ARG A 113 -3.10 27.31 -2.57
C ARG A 113 -2.34 28.18 -1.57
N GLN A 114 -1.87 27.60 -0.45
CA GLN A 114 -1.07 28.34 0.53
C GLN A 114 0.28 28.80 -0.05
N LEU A 115 0.89 28.02 -0.97
CA LEU A 115 2.08 28.46 -1.69
C LEU A 115 1.77 29.62 -2.63
N GLU A 116 0.70 29.53 -3.41
CA GLU A 116 0.27 30.60 -4.32
C GLU A 116 -0.07 31.90 -3.58
N ASP A 117 -0.73 31.80 -2.42
CA ASP A 117 -1.02 32.97 -1.56
C ASP A 117 0.27 33.62 -1.02
N LYS A 118 1.31 32.83 -0.76
CA LYS A 118 2.60 33.33 -0.23
C LYS A 118 3.54 33.83 -1.32
N ARG A 119 3.41 33.34 -2.55
CA ARG A 119 4.23 33.69 -3.72
C ARG A 119 4.47 35.20 -3.88
N PRO A 120 3.46 36.09 -3.90
CA PRO A 120 3.71 37.52 -4.12
C PRO A 120 4.61 38.14 -3.04
N VAL A 121 4.52 37.67 -1.80
CA VAL A 121 5.36 38.16 -0.69
C VAL A 121 6.80 37.71 -0.88
N VAL A 122 7.02 36.46 -1.29
CA VAL A 122 8.35 35.93 -1.58
C VAL A 122 8.99 36.66 -2.76
N GLU A 123 8.27 36.79 -3.86
CA GLU A 123 8.75 37.46 -5.07
C GLU A 123 9.05 38.93 -4.81
N SER A 124 8.20 39.64 -4.06
CA SER A 124 8.45 41.04 -3.67
C SER A 124 9.72 41.18 -2.83
N ASN A 125 9.94 40.32 -1.81
CA ASN A 125 11.13 40.40 -0.96
C ASN A 125 12.42 40.05 -1.74
N LEU A 126 12.35 39.05 -2.62
CA LEU A 126 13.47 38.71 -3.50
C LEU A 126 13.79 39.86 -4.46
N LEU A 127 12.77 40.53 -5.02
CA LEU A 127 12.96 41.68 -5.90
C LEU A 127 13.61 42.85 -5.16
N SER A 128 13.09 43.23 -4.00
CA SER A 128 13.66 44.30 -3.16
C SER A 128 15.10 44.00 -2.77
N GLY A 129 15.41 42.75 -2.41
CA GLY A 129 16.78 42.32 -2.09
C GLY A 129 17.71 42.41 -3.30
N ARG A 130 17.26 42.01 -4.49
CA ARG A 130 18.05 42.14 -5.73
C ARG A 130 18.29 43.60 -6.11
N GLN A 131 17.29 44.47 -5.95
CA GLN A 131 17.42 45.91 -6.20
C GLN A 131 18.43 46.56 -5.25
N TYR A 132 18.39 46.21 -3.96
CA TYR A 132 19.36 46.67 -2.97
C TYR A 132 20.78 46.26 -3.34
N ILE A 133 20.98 44.97 -3.63
CA ILE A 133 22.29 44.44 -4.04
C ILE A 133 22.80 45.14 -5.30
N ALA A 134 21.94 45.39 -6.29
CA ALA A 134 22.32 46.11 -7.51
C ALA A 134 22.70 47.58 -7.27
N THR A 135 22.11 48.21 -6.25
CA THR A 135 22.37 49.62 -5.91
C THR A 135 23.65 49.79 -5.09
N GLU A 136 23.97 48.84 -4.20
CA GLU A 136 25.20 48.87 -3.38
C GLU A 136 26.41 48.16 -4.01
N ALA A 137 26.22 47.18 -4.90
CA ALA A 137 27.33 46.49 -5.56
C ALA A 137 28.32 47.42 -6.30
N PRO A 138 27.89 48.50 -6.98
CA PRO A 138 28.81 49.46 -7.62
C PRO A 138 29.70 50.20 -6.61
N GLN A 139 29.23 50.42 -5.38
CA GLN A 139 29.97 51.16 -4.34
C GLN A 139 31.04 50.31 -3.65
N LEU A 140 30.91 48.97 -3.70
CA LEU A 140 31.88 48.03 -3.11
C LEU A 140 32.94 47.57 -4.12
N SER A 141 32.65 47.59 -5.42
CA SER A 141 33.61 47.26 -6.48
C SER A 141 34.51 48.43 -6.90
N SER A 142 34.11 49.68 -6.65
CA SER A 142 34.91 50.84 -7.07
C SER A 142 36.14 51.13 -6.22
N ASP A 143 36.26 50.52 -5.03
CA ASP A 143 37.37 50.79 -4.10
C ASP A 143 38.37 49.62 -3.99
N ALA A 144 38.10 48.50 -4.67
CA ALA A 144 39.00 47.33 -4.69
C ALA A 144 40.05 47.38 -5.82
N SER A 145 40.09 48.45 -6.62
CA SER A 145 40.91 48.53 -7.83
C SER A 145 42.07 49.54 -7.78
N ASP A 146 42.22 50.38 -6.75
CA ASP A 146 43.34 51.34 -6.68
C ASP A 146 43.74 51.63 -5.22
N SER A 147 44.44 50.69 -4.57
CA SER A 147 45.33 51.02 -3.44
C SER A 147 46.31 49.90 -3.09
N GLU A 148 46.86 49.20 -4.09
CA GLU A 148 48.19 48.60 -3.93
C GLU A 148 49.24 49.68 -4.19
N GLY A 149 49.78 50.28 -3.12
CA GLY A 149 51.01 51.07 -3.22
C GLY A 149 51.05 52.38 -2.45
N ARG A 150 50.98 52.33 -1.11
CA ARG A 150 51.74 53.30 -0.30
C ARG A 150 52.09 52.73 1.07
N MET A 151 53.28 52.11 1.15
CA MET A 151 54.01 52.08 2.41
C MET A 151 54.26 53.53 2.84
N GLY A 152 53.69 53.93 3.97
CA GLY A 152 53.86 55.27 4.53
C GLY A 152 53.54 55.28 6.01
N ASP A 153 54.61 55.14 6.81
CA ASP A 153 54.80 55.68 8.18
C ASP A 153 53.82 55.22 9.31
N PRO A 154 54.27 54.39 10.26
CA PRO A 154 53.48 53.94 11.43
C PRO A 154 53.20 55.00 12.52
N SER A 155 53.46 56.28 12.32
CA SER A 155 53.51 57.27 13.43
C SER A 155 52.30 58.21 13.56
N LEU A 156 51.17 57.94 12.92
CA LEU A 156 49.93 58.71 13.08
C LEU A 156 48.74 57.82 13.48
N ASP A 157 48.89 57.09 14.59
CA ASP A 157 47.77 56.43 15.28
C ASP A 157 47.03 57.46 16.16
N GLY A 158 46.27 58.33 15.50
CA GLY A 158 45.37 59.30 16.11
C GLY A 158 43.92 58.98 15.77
N ASP A 159 43.25 58.25 16.66
CA ASP A 159 41.80 58.31 16.93
C ASP A 159 40.79 58.08 15.77
N SER A 160 41.10 57.22 14.80
CA SER A 160 40.12 56.73 13.81
C SER A 160 39.43 55.41 14.22
N ARG A 161 39.10 55.26 15.51
CA ARG A 161 38.50 54.02 16.06
C ARG A 161 36.97 53.94 15.94
N GLY A 162 36.29 55.06 15.65
CA GLY A 162 34.82 55.14 15.59
C GLY A 162 34.19 55.02 14.19
N TYR A 163 34.88 55.47 13.13
CA TYR A 163 34.31 55.48 11.77
C TYR A 163 34.34 54.12 11.06
N ARG A 164 35.19 53.20 11.51
CA ARG A 164 35.24 51.83 10.98
C ARG A 164 33.98 51.01 11.27
N SER A 165 33.08 51.43 12.16
CA SER A 165 31.91 50.62 12.56
C SER A 165 30.71 50.70 11.61
N ALA A 166 30.31 51.88 11.13
CA ALA A 166 29.06 52.04 10.36
C ALA A 166 29.16 51.53 8.91
N GLU A 167 30.32 51.75 8.27
CA GLU A 167 30.57 51.27 6.92
C GLU A 167 30.76 49.74 6.90
N GLU A 168 31.41 49.19 7.92
CA GLU A 168 31.53 47.74 8.10
C GLU A 168 30.17 47.08 8.39
N GLN A 169 29.31 47.74 9.19
CA GLN A 169 27.93 47.31 9.41
C GLN A 169 27.09 47.32 8.13
N ALA A 170 27.22 48.35 7.29
CA ALA A 170 26.56 48.40 5.98
C ALA A 170 27.05 47.25 5.08
N ARG A 171 28.37 47.02 5.01
CA ARG A 171 28.97 45.90 4.25
C ARG A 171 28.48 44.53 4.74
N GLU A 172 28.37 44.33 6.05
CA GLU A 172 27.83 43.09 6.62
C GLU A 172 26.34 42.92 6.30
N LEU A 173 25.56 44.01 6.34
CA LEU A 173 24.14 43.99 5.95
C LEU A 173 23.99 43.60 4.47
N THR A 174 24.77 44.18 3.56
CA THR A 174 24.81 43.80 2.14
C THR A 174 25.15 42.32 1.96
N ARG A 175 26.20 41.84 2.64
CA ARG A 175 26.60 40.42 2.58
C ARG A 175 25.52 39.50 3.15
N SER A 176 24.83 39.92 4.21
CA SER A 176 23.74 39.16 4.82
C SER A 176 22.52 39.11 3.90
N ILE A 177 22.05 40.24 3.37
CA ILE A 177 20.92 40.29 2.43
C ILE A 177 21.24 39.48 1.18
N ARG A 178 22.45 39.59 0.62
CA ARG A 178 22.86 38.76 -0.53
C ARG A 178 22.75 37.26 -0.25
N ARG A 179 23.22 36.81 0.93
CA ARG A 179 23.13 35.41 1.35
C ARG A 179 21.69 34.96 1.53
N GLU A 180 20.85 35.73 2.23
CA GLU A 180 19.46 35.35 2.48
C GLU A 180 18.60 35.40 1.20
N VAL A 181 18.83 36.36 0.29
CA VAL A 181 18.15 36.39 -1.03
C VAL A 181 18.49 35.14 -1.84
N ALA A 182 19.76 34.75 -1.90
CA ALA A 182 20.17 33.54 -2.60
C ALA A 182 19.53 32.29 -1.99
N LYS A 183 19.61 32.15 -0.66
CA LYS A 183 19.06 31.02 0.10
C LYS A 183 17.53 30.92 -0.01
N LEU A 184 16.82 32.04 0.10
CA LEU A 184 15.36 32.06 -0.07
C LEU A 184 14.98 31.67 -1.49
N SER A 185 15.68 32.22 -2.50
CA SER A 185 15.41 31.90 -3.90
C SER A 185 15.60 30.40 -4.19
N GLU A 186 16.70 29.80 -3.70
CA GLU A 186 16.97 28.37 -3.84
C GLU A 186 15.87 27.54 -3.17
N LYS A 187 15.64 27.74 -1.86
CA LYS A 187 14.66 26.95 -1.10
C LYS A 187 13.24 27.10 -1.61
N TRP A 188 12.84 28.29 -2.05
CA TRP A 188 11.53 28.52 -2.64
C TRP A 188 11.37 27.73 -3.93
N ASN A 189 12.35 27.79 -4.84
CA ASN A 189 12.31 27.06 -6.09
C ASN A 189 12.29 25.54 -5.86
N ASP A 190 13.10 25.04 -4.93
CA ASP A 190 13.12 23.61 -4.56
C ASP A 190 11.76 23.16 -4.02
N LEU A 191 11.13 23.96 -3.15
CA LEU A 191 9.81 23.66 -2.61
C LEU A 191 8.74 23.58 -3.72
N ILE A 192 8.74 24.53 -4.65
CA ILE A 192 7.81 24.52 -5.79
C ILE A 192 8.04 23.26 -6.65
N GLN A 193 9.29 22.96 -6.99
CA GLN A 193 9.63 21.78 -7.79
C GLN A 193 9.23 20.47 -7.11
N ARG A 194 9.48 20.35 -5.80
CA ARG A 194 9.07 19.19 -5.01
C ARG A 194 7.55 19.07 -4.93
N SER A 195 6.83 20.17 -4.75
CA SER A 195 5.36 20.17 -4.74
C SER A 195 4.80 19.74 -6.10
N ASP A 196 5.36 20.23 -7.21
CA ASP A 196 4.97 19.80 -8.56
C ASP A 196 5.28 18.31 -8.80
N HIS A 197 6.44 17.83 -8.37
CA HIS A 197 6.79 16.42 -8.46
C HIS A 197 5.82 15.54 -7.66
N TRP A 198 5.48 15.96 -6.44
CA TRP A 198 4.52 15.25 -5.59
C TRP A 198 3.13 15.21 -6.22
N GLN A 199 2.65 16.32 -6.81
CA GLN A 199 1.38 16.35 -7.55
C GLN A 199 1.37 15.33 -8.68
N ARG A 200 2.41 15.32 -9.54
CA ARG A 200 2.50 14.37 -10.66
C ARG A 200 2.50 12.93 -10.18
N LYS A 201 3.19 12.66 -9.07
CA LYS A 201 3.26 11.33 -8.46
C LYS A 201 1.89 10.87 -7.95
N LEU A 202 1.14 11.76 -7.30
CA LEU A 202 -0.24 11.48 -6.85
C LEU A 202 -1.19 11.26 -8.04
N ASP A 203 -1.09 12.09 -9.09
CA ASP A 203 -1.93 11.99 -10.28
C ASP A 203 -1.72 10.67 -11.02
N ASP A 204 -0.46 10.29 -11.25
CA ASP A 204 -0.10 9.01 -11.88
C ASP A 204 -0.55 7.82 -11.05
N ALA A 205 -0.30 7.85 -9.73
CA ALA A 205 -0.72 6.80 -8.81
C ALA A 205 -2.24 6.63 -8.80
N LEU A 206 -3.02 7.73 -8.79
CA LEU A 206 -4.47 7.69 -8.77
C LEU A 206 -5.05 7.13 -10.07
N VAL A 207 -4.51 7.52 -11.23
CA VAL A 207 -4.95 6.98 -12.52
C VAL A 207 -4.70 5.47 -12.58
N LYS A 208 -3.49 5.03 -12.20
CA LYS A 208 -3.14 3.60 -12.15
C LYS A 208 -4.02 2.83 -11.17
N MET A 209 -4.25 3.38 -9.97
CA MET A 209 -5.07 2.73 -8.93
C MET A 209 -6.53 2.58 -9.36
N ARG A 210 -7.11 3.60 -10.01
CA ARG A 210 -8.47 3.50 -10.58
C ARG A 210 -8.54 2.46 -11.69
N GLY A 211 -7.54 2.43 -12.56
CA GLY A 211 -7.42 1.39 -13.60
C GLY A 211 -7.36 -0.01 -12.99
N PHE A 212 -6.53 -0.19 -11.97
CA PHE A 212 -6.40 -1.45 -11.24
C PHE A 212 -7.72 -1.89 -10.58
N GLN A 213 -8.39 -1.00 -9.84
CA GLN A 213 -9.67 -1.32 -9.20
C GLN A 213 -10.75 -1.66 -10.22
N LYS A 214 -10.78 -0.94 -11.35
CA LYS A 214 -11.67 -1.25 -12.47
C LYS A 214 -11.37 -2.63 -13.06
N ASN A 215 -10.09 -2.95 -13.29
CA ASN A 215 -9.69 -4.26 -13.80
C ASN A 215 -10.05 -5.39 -12.82
N LEU A 216 -9.90 -5.16 -11.51
CA LEU A 216 -10.40 -6.09 -10.48
C LEU A 216 -11.92 -6.28 -10.58
N ASP A 217 -12.70 -5.22 -10.76
CA ASP A 217 -14.16 -5.32 -10.89
C ASP A 217 -14.56 -6.11 -12.15
N GLU A 218 -13.93 -5.80 -13.29
CA GLU A 218 -14.15 -6.52 -14.54
C GLU A 218 -13.77 -8.00 -14.45
N LEU A 219 -12.61 -8.30 -13.85
CA LEU A 219 -12.15 -9.67 -13.61
C LEU A 219 -13.12 -10.43 -12.69
N SER A 220 -13.60 -9.81 -11.62
CA SER A 220 -14.60 -10.42 -10.73
C SER A 220 -15.87 -10.79 -11.50
N GLY A 221 -16.36 -9.89 -12.37
CA GLY A 221 -17.52 -10.13 -13.21
C GLY A 221 -17.31 -11.27 -14.22
N ARG A 222 -16.14 -11.35 -14.85
CA ARG A 222 -15.80 -12.45 -15.77
C ARG A 222 -15.69 -13.79 -15.05
N LEU A 223 -15.06 -13.82 -13.87
CA LEU A 223 -14.98 -15.00 -13.01
C LEU A 223 -16.39 -15.47 -12.59
N ALA A 224 -17.24 -14.56 -12.12
CA ALA A 224 -18.61 -14.89 -11.73
C ALA A 224 -19.42 -15.47 -12.90
N ALA A 225 -19.27 -14.93 -14.10
CA ALA A 225 -19.93 -15.46 -15.29
C ALA A 225 -19.46 -16.88 -15.66
N ALA A 226 -18.17 -17.16 -15.50
CA ALA A 226 -17.61 -18.50 -15.74
C ALA A 226 -18.01 -19.50 -14.65
N GLU A 227 -18.04 -19.06 -13.38
CA GLU A 227 -18.49 -19.87 -12.24
C GLU A 227 -19.98 -20.22 -12.33
N SER A 228 -20.84 -19.29 -12.80
CA SER A 228 -22.26 -19.57 -13.06
C SER A 228 -22.43 -20.66 -14.11
N MET A 229 -21.68 -20.58 -15.22
CA MET A 229 -21.73 -21.59 -16.28
C MET A 229 -21.20 -22.95 -15.79
N ARG A 230 -20.19 -22.95 -14.91
CA ARG A 230 -19.73 -24.17 -14.22
C ARG A 230 -20.84 -24.77 -13.35
N ALA A 231 -21.62 -23.96 -12.65
CA ALA A 231 -22.71 -24.43 -11.79
C ALA A 231 -23.86 -25.09 -12.58
N GLU A 232 -23.99 -24.77 -13.87
CA GLU A 232 -24.98 -25.37 -14.78
C GLU A 232 -24.54 -26.73 -15.35
N TRP A 233 -23.32 -27.19 -15.08
CA TRP A 233 -22.83 -28.47 -15.60
C TRP A 233 -23.61 -29.66 -15.01
N GLN A 234 -24.15 -30.48 -15.90
CA GLN A 234 -24.88 -31.71 -15.57
C GLN A 234 -24.07 -32.94 -15.95
N ASN A 235 -24.36 -34.09 -15.37
CA ASN A 235 -23.71 -35.33 -15.79
C ASN A 235 -24.32 -35.81 -17.12
N PRO A 236 -23.49 -36.26 -18.09
CA PRO A 236 -24.01 -36.81 -19.34
C PRO A 236 -24.81 -38.10 -19.09
N ALA A 237 -25.95 -38.25 -19.76
CA ALA A 237 -26.79 -39.45 -19.70
C ALA A 237 -26.27 -40.57 -20.61
N ASP A 238 -25.63 -40.21 -21.73
CA ASP A 238 -25.04 -41.16 -22.69
C ASP A 238 -23.73 -40.67 -23.32
N ASN A 239 -23.09 -41.54 -24.11
CA ASN A 239 -21.77 -41.28 -24.69
C ASN A 239 -21.81 -40.30 -25.86
N SER A 240 -22.99 -40.06 -26.44
CA SER A 240 -23.18 -39.03 -27.47
C SER A 240 -23.22 -37.66 -26.81
N GLU A 241 -24.03 -37.53 -25.75
CA GLU A 241 -24.15 -36.31 -24.95
C GLU A 241 -22.81 -35.94 -24.28
N ALA A 242 -22.06 -36.91 -23.77
CA ALA A 242 -20.73 -36.67 -23.21
C ALA A 242 -19.76 -36.05 -24.25
N LYS A 243 -19.80 -36.50 -25.50
CA LYS A 243 -18.99 -35.94 -26.59
C LYS A 243 -19.43 -34.52 -26.97
N GLU A 244 -20.73 -34.28 -27.06
CA GLU A 244 -21.25 -32.93 -27.34
C GLU A 244 -20.89 -31.94 -26.22
N MET A 245 -21.02 -32.36 -24.96
CA MET A 245 -20.59 -31.57 -23.80
C MET A 245 -19.07 -31.31 -23.80
N LEU A 246 -18.27 -32.29 -24.23
CA LEU A 246 -16.82 -32.16 -24.34
C LEU A 246 -16.43 -31.13 -25.41
N GLU A 247 -17.06 -31.17 -26.58
CA GLU A 247 -16.86 -30.19 -27.65
C GLU A 247 -17.28 -28.78 -27.17
N HIS A 248 -18.42 -28.67 -26.47
CA HIS A 248 -18.88 -27.41 -25.90
C HIS A 248 -17.89 -26.84 -24.87
N LEU A 249 -17.31 -27.69 -24.02
CA LEU A 249 -16.29 -27.31 -23.04
C LEU A 249 -15.00 -26.83 -23.75
N GLN A 250 -14.50 -27.62 -24.71
CA GLN A 250 -13.27 -27.30 -25.45
C GLN A 250 -13.39 -26.05 -26.29
N GLN A 251 -14.57 -25.75 -26.86
CA GLN A 251 -14.75 -24.62 -27.74
C GLN A 251 -15.21 -23.38 -26.98
N LYS A 252 -16.40 -23.41 -26.38
CA LYS A 252 -17.02 -22.21 -25.79
C LYS A 252 -16.49 -21.84 -24.42
N PHE A 253 -16.11 -22.81 -23.60
CA PHE A 253 -15.57 -22.51 -22.27
C PHE A 253 -14.11 -22.08 -22.36
N SER A 254 -13.30 -22.77 -23.18
CA SER A 254 -11.91 -22.39 -23.44
C SER A 254 -11.76 -20.96 -23.97
N ASP A 255 -12.63 -20.55 -24.92
CA ASP A 255 -12.65 -19.19 -25.45
C ASP A 255 -12.89 -18.12 -24.36
N ARG A 256 -13.58 -18.47 -23.26
CA ARG A 256 -13.81 -17.58 -22.11
C ARG A 256 -12.67 -17.58 -21.10
N LEU A 257 -11.92 -18.67 -20.99
CA LEU A 257 -10.78 -18.77 -20.07
C LEU A 257 -9.63 -17.86 -20.48
N GLY A 258 -9.33 -17.76 -21.78
CA GLY A 258 -8.23 -16.92 -22.28
C GLY A 258 -8.32 -15.43 -21.88
N PRO A 259 -9.47 -14.76 -22.03
CA PRO A 259 -9.67 -13.39 -21.51
C PRO A 259 -9.57 -13.27 -19.99
N ILE A 260 -9.97 -14.28 -19.21
CA ILE A 260 -9.83 -14.26 -17.74
C ILE A 260 -8.35 -14.38 -17.36
N GLN A 261 -7.63 -15.31 -17.98
CA GLN A 261 -6.20 -15.50 -17.75
C GLN A 261 -5.42 -14.21 -18.00
N ARG A 262 -5.63 -13.55 -19.14
CA ARG A 262 -4.97 -12.27 -19.47
C ARG A 262 -5.28 -11.18 -18.44
N SER A 263 -6.51 -11.12 -17.93
CA SER A 263 -6.87 -10.14 -16.89
C SER A 263 -6.25 -10.47 -15.54
N ILE A 264 -6.11 -11.75 -15.17
CA ILE A 264 -5.37 -12.17 -13.96
C ILE A 264 -3.90 -11.75 -14.07
N GLU A 265 -3.27 -12.01 -15.21
CA GLU A 265 -1.89 -11.62 -15.50
C GLU A 265 -1.74 -10.08 -15.41
N GLU A 266 -2.62 -9.33 -16.07
CA GLU A 266 -2.61 -7.86 -16.07
C GLU A 266 -2.73 -7.27 -14.65
N VAL A 267 -3.66 -7.79 -13.84
CA VAL A 267 -3.88 -7.30 -12.47
C VAL A 267 -2.69 -7.67 -11.56
N ASN A 268 -2.10 -8.86 -11.73
CA ASN A 268 -0.89 -9.25 -10.99
C ASN A 268 0.34 -8.42 -11.41
N ASP A 269 0.47 -8.07 -12.69
CA ASP A 269 1.51 -7.17 -13.18
C ASP A 269 1.33 -5.75 -12.64
N GLN A 270 0.09 -5.27 -12.54
CA GLN A 270 -0.23 -4.00 -11.89
C GLN A 270 0.19 -4.00 -10.41
N MET A 271 -0.05 -5.09 -9.68
CA MET A 271 0.41 -5.25 -8.29
C MET A 271 1.95 -5.17 -8.18
N SER A 272 2.66 -5.88 -9.07
CA SER A 272 4.11 -5.81 -9.17
C SER A 272 4.61 -4.39 -9.46
N SER A 273 3.92 -3.65 -10.34
CA SER A 273 4.22 -2.25 -10.68
C SER A 273 4.04 -1.30 -9.49
N PHE A 274 2.97 -1.46 -8.70
CA PHE A 274 2.77 -0.68 -7.47
C PHE A 274 3.87 -0.95 -6.45
N THR A 275 4.24 -2.22 -6.26
CA THR A 275 5.32 -2.63 -5.36
C THR A 275 6.66 -2.02 -5.79
N ALA A 276 6.99 -2.07 -7.09
CA ALA A 276 8.19 -1.44 -7.65
C ALA A 276 8.19 0.09 -7.49
N SER A 277 7.01 0.72 -7.49
CA SER A 277 6.83 2.17 -7.25
C SER A 277 6.80 2.54 -5.76
N ASN A 278 7.02 1.56 -4.87
CA ASN A 278 6.93 1.70 -3.42
C ASN A 278 5.55 2.21 -2.94
N ILE A 279 4.48 1.74 -3.60
CA ILE A 279 3.08 2.01 -3.24
C ILE A 279 2.53 0.72 -2.66
N ALA A 280 2.27 0.72 -1.35
CA ALA A 280 1.62 -0.41 -0.68
C ALA A 280 0.11 -0.36 -0.95
N LEU A 281 -0.44 -1.41 -1.56
CA LEU A 281 -1.89 -1.53 -1.75
C LEU A 281 -2.62 -1.61 -0.41
N SER A 282 -3.86 -1.12 -0.37
CA SER A 282 -4.73 -1.28 0.79
C SER A 282 -5.04 -2.75 1.04
N GLN A 283 -5.33 -3.10 2.30
CA GLN A 283 -5.70 -4.46 2.68
C GLN A 283 -6.92 -4.97 1.89
N SER A 284 -7.87 -4.10 1.58
CA SER A 284 -9.05 -4.44 0.77
C SER A 284 -8.67 -4.82 -0.66
N ASN A 285 -7.81 -4.03 -1.31
CA ASN A 285 -7.34 -4.32 -2.67
C ASN A 285 -6.52 -5.61 -2.73
N MET A 286 -5.66 -5.86 -1.74
CA MET A 286 -4.89 -7.10 -1.61
C MET A 286 -5.78 -8.32 -1.43
N ALA A 287 -6.74 -8.26 -0.50
CA ALA A 287 -7.67 -9.38 -0.26
C ALA A 287 -8.47 -9.73 -1.52
N ARG A 288 -8.95 -8.71 -2.26
CA ARG A 288 -9.66 -8.91 -3.53
C ARG A 288 -8.78 -9.59 -4.59
N LEU A 289 -7.51 -9.21 -4.69
CA LEU A 289 -6.56 -9.81 -5.61
C LEU A 289 -6.31 -11.30 -5.29
N GLU A 290 -6.07 -11.60 -4.01
CA GLU A 290 -5.85 -12.97 -3.52
C GLU A 290 -7.08 -13.86 -3.73
N GLU A 291 -8.27 -13.31 -3.45
CA GLU A 291 -9.55 -13.98 -3.68
C GLU A 291 -9.74 -14.32 -5.16
N GLN A 292 -9.52 -13.36 -6.06
CA GLN A 292 -9.66 -13.57 -7.51
C GLN A 292 -8.65 -14.58 -8.06
N ASN A 293 -7.40 -14.53 -7.61
CA ASN A 293 -6.40 -15.54 -7.94
C ASN A 293 -6.80 -16.94 -7.46
N SER A 294 -7.39 -17.04 -6.27
CA SER A 294 -7.87 -18.31 -5.72
C SER A 294 -9.07 -18.87 -6.49
N ARG A 295 -10.05 -18.01 -6.81
CA ARG A 295 -11.21 -18.33 -7.65
C ARG A 295 -10.79 -18.80 -9.04
N TRP A 296 -9.84 -18.12 -9.66
CA TRP A 296 -9.28 -18.52 -10.95
C TRP A 296 -8.65 -19.92 -10.91
N LYS A 297 -7.80 -20.21 -9.91
CA LYS A 297 -7.21 -21.54 -9.74
C LYS A 297 -8.26 -22.62 -9.54
N ALA A 298 -9.28 -22.36 -8.71
CA ALA A 298 -10.37 -23.30 -8.48
C ALA A 298 -11.19 -23.56 -9.76
N LEU A 299 -11.38 -22.54 -10.59
CA LEU A 299 -12.02 -22.66 -11.89
C LEU A 299 -11.20 -23.53 -12.85
N GLN A 300 -9.88 -23.30 -12.94
CA GLN A 300 -8.97 -24.12 -13.76
C GLN A 300 -9.05 -25.60 -13.36
N VAL A 301 -8.90 -25.89 -12.06
CA VAL A 301 -9.00 -27.28 -11.54
C VAL A 301 -10.36 -27.89 -11.88
N SER A 302 -11.45 -27.14 -11.76
CA SER A 302 -12.79 -27.64 -12.08
C SER A 302 -12.98 -27.95 -13.57
N VAL A 303 -12.37 -27.17 -14.46
CA VAL A 303 -12.40 -27.41 -15.91
C VAL A 303 -11.60 -28.66 -16.25
N ASP A 304 -10.41 -28.81 -15.69
CA ASP A 304 -9.55 -29.98 -15.90
C ASP A 304 -10.24 -31.27 -15.41
N GLU A 305 -10.90 -31.19 -14.26
CA GLU A 305 -11.70 -32.28 -13.70
C GLU A 305 -12.88 -32.64 -14.62
N ARG A 306 -13.62 -31.63 -15.09
CA ARG A 306 -14.74 -31.84 -16.01
C ARG A 306 -14.30 -32.42 -17.36
N TYR A 307 -13.16 -31.96 -17.87
CA TYR A 307 -12.56 -32.50 -19.09
C TYR A 307 -12.27 -34.00 -18.93
N ARG A 308 -11.61 -34.39 -17.84
CA ARG A 308 -11.30 -35.80 -17.54
C ARG A 308 -12.55 -36.65 -17.44
N GLN A 309 -13.57 -36.18 -16.72
CA GLN A 309 -14.86 -36.87 -16.58
C GLN A 309 -15.53 -37.14 -17.94
N LEU A 310 -15.51 -36.16 -18.84
CA LEU A 310 -16.13 -36.29 -20.16
C LEU A 310 -15.27 -37.12 -21.13
N THR A 311 -13.95 -37.06 -21.07
CA THR A 311 -13.07 -37.87 -21.93
C THR A 311 -13.06 -39.35 -21.59
N ASP A 312 -13.28 -39.67 -20.31
CA ASP A 312 -13.25 -41.03 -19.79
C ASP A 312 -14.65 -41.65 -19.77
N PHE A 313 -15.67 -40.89 -20.16
CA PHE A 313 -17.04 -41.35 -20.27
C PHE A 313 -17.15 -42.47 -21.34
N GLY A 314 -17.52 -43.67 -20.91
CA GLY A 314 -17.83 -44.80 -21.80
C GLY A 314 -16.65 -45.46 -22.53
N LYS A 315 -15.39 -45.13 -22.22
CA LYS A 315 -14.23 -45.90 -22.69
C LYS A 315 -14.06 -47.14 -21.81
N GLU A 316 -13.96 -48.31 -22.46
CA GLU A 316 -14.00 -49.66 -21.89
C GLU A 316 -13.26 -49.87 -20.56
N GLY A 317 -13.89 -50.60 -19.63
CA GLY A 317 -13.20 -51.45 -18.64
C GLY A 317 -12.27 -50.77 -17.62
N GLY A 318 -12.40 -49.46 -17.40
CA GLY A 318 -11.49 -48.74 -16.52
C GLY A 318 -12.02 -47.39 -16.11
N ILE A 319 -13.02 -47.41 -15.22
CA ILE A 319 -13.24 -46.58 -14.02
C ILE A 319 -14.69 -46.89 -13.63
N ALA A 320 -14.87 -47.96 -12.84
CA ALA A 320 -16.02 -48.06 -11.95
C ALA A 320 -16.13 -46.72 -11.18
N PRO A 321 -17.36 -46.26 -10.84
CA PRO A 321 -17.58 -44.98 -10.16
C PRO A 321 -16.53 -44.85 -9.08
N THR A 322 -15.65 -43.85 -9.19
CA THR A 322 -14.49 -43.71 -8.31
C THR A 322 -14.95 -43.99 -6.89
N HIS A 323 -14.42 -45.06 -6.27
CA HIS A 323 -14.68 -45.42 -4.87
C HIS A 323 -14.29 -44.29 -3.89
N ALA A 324 -13.92 -43.11 -4.40
CA ALA A 324 -13.80 -41.85 -3.69
C ALA A 324 -15.02 -41.54 -2.81
N PHE A 325 -16.25 -41.93 -3.18
CA PHE A 325 -17.41 -41.75 -2.30
C PHE A 325 -17.27 -42.51 -0.97
N LEU A 326 -16.52 -43.62 -0.95
CA LEU A 326 -16.22 -44.36 0.28
C LEU A 326 -15.24 -43.60 1.18
N SER A 327 -14.57 -42.54 0.73
CA SER A 327 -13.82 -41.68 1.66
C SER A 327 -14.72 -41.04 2.73
N ALA A 328 -16.02 -40.89 2.45
CA ALA A 328 -17.01 -40.42 3.41
C ALA A 328 -17.42 -41.47 4.46
N SER A 329 -16.94 -42.72 4.39
CA SER A 329 -17.22 -43.75 5.41
C SER A 329 -16.58 -43.44 6.76
N VAL A 330 -15.50 -42.64 6.76
CA VAL A 330 -14.75 -42.23 7.94
C VAL A 330 -14.78 -40.73 8.13
N GLU A 331 -14.73 -40.32 9.41
CA GLU A 331 -14.67 -38.92 9.81
C GLU A 331 -13.29 -38.60 10.42
N HIS A 332 -12.87 -37.34 10.33
CA HIS A 332 -11.63 -36.88 10.97
C HIS A 332 -11.60 -37.26 12.46
N PRO A 333 -10.51 -37.87 12.99
CA PRO A 333 -9.13 -37.90 12.48
C PRO A 333 -8.79 -39.07 11.54
N TRP A 334 -9.78 -39.85 11.09
CA TRP A 334 -9.56 -41.00 10.23
C TRP A 334 -9.64 -40.64 8.74
N GLU A 335 -8.74 -41.23 7.96
CA GLU A 335 -8.75 -41.14 6.50
C GLU A 335 -8.73 -42.56 5.90
N ARG A 336 -9.58 -42.78 4.91
CA ARG A 336 -9.61 -44.03 4.13
C ARG A 336 -8.71 -43.89 2.92
N ALA A 337 -7.75 -44.81 2.80
CA ALA A 337 -6.85 -44.93 1.66
C ALA A 337 -6.93 -46.34 1.05
N THR A 338 -6.29 -46.55 -0.10
CA THR A 338 -6.28 -47.85 -0.79
C THR A 338 -4.88 -48.22 -1.24
N THR A 339 -4.53 -49.50 -1.16
CA THR A 339 -3.27 -50.03 -1.68
C THR A 339 -3.27 -50.05 -3.22
N PRO A 340 -2.12 -50.30 -3.88
CA PRO A 340 -2.10 -50.52 -5.34
C PRO A 340 -3.03 -51.65 -5.81
N SER A 341 -3.26 -52.68 -4.98
CA SER A 341 -4.21 -53.77 -5.21
C SER A 341 -5.66 -53.43 -4.82
N LYS A 342 -5.96 -52.14 -4.57
CA LYS A 342 -7.29 -51.61 -4.22
C LYS A 342 -7.86 -52.08 -2.88
N VAL A 343 -7.05 -52.73 -2.05
CA VAL A 343 -7.44 -53.11 -0.68
C VAL A 343 -7.50 -51.85 0.19
N PRO A 344 -8.60 -51.58 0.91
CA PRO A 344 -8.72 -50.41 1.78
C PRO A 344 -7.84 -50.53 3.04
N TYR A 345 -7.32 -49.40 3.50
CA TYR A 345 -6.69 -49.25 4.81
C TYR A 345 -7.03 -47.86 5.38
N TYR A 346 -6.91 -47.72 6.70
CA TYR A 346 -7.39 -46.55 7.44
C TYR A 346 -6.24 -45.92 8.23
N ILE A 347 -6.08 -44.62 8.07
CA ILE A 347 -5.02 -43.82 8.69
C ILE A 347 -5.64 -42.99 9.80
N ASN A 348 -5.09 -43.07 11.00
CA ASN A 348 -5.45 -42.18 12.10
C ASN A 348 -4.41 -41.06 12.22
N HIS A 349 -4.78 -39.85 11.78
CA HIS A 349 -3.89 -38.68 11.80
C HIS A 349 -3.56 -38.19 13.22
N GLN A 350 -4.37 -38.51 14.23
CA GLN A 350 -4.12 -38.10 15.60
C GLN A 350 -3.09 -39.00 16.30
N MET A 351 -3.10 -40.29 15.99
CA MET A 351 -2.19 -41.29 16.59
C MET A 351 -1.01 -41.64 15.69
N GLU A 352 -1.00 -41.13 14.45
CA GLU A 352 -0.02 -41.46 13.41
C GLU A 352 0.07 -42.98 13.13
N THR A 353 -1.06 -43.69 13.26
CA THR A 353 -1.15 -45.15 13.05
C THR A 353 -1.93 -45.51 11.79
N THR A 354 -1.65 -46.69 11.24
CA THR A 354 -2.41 -47.28 10.14
C THR A 354 -3.05 -48.59 10.56
N HIS A 355 -4.27 -48.84 10.10
CA HIS A 355 -5.10 -49.99 10.45
C HIS A 355 -5.70 -50.61 9.18
N TRP A 356 -5.80 -51.93 9.15
CA TRP A 356 -6.49 -52.66 8.07
C TRP A 356 -8.01 -52.71 8.28
N ASP A 357 -8.44 -52.63 9.54
CA ASP A 357 -9.84 -52.63 9.92
C ASP A 357 -10.41 -51.22 10.01
N HIS A 358 -11.66 -51.08 9.58
CA HIS A 358 -12.40 -49.83 9.73
C HIS A 358 -12.61 -49.51 11.22
N PRO A 359 -12.49 -48.25 11.69
CA PRO A 359 -12.62 -47.91 13.11
C PRO A 359 -13.95 -48.39 13.73
N LYS A 360 -15.08 -48.15 13.05
CA LYS A 360 -16.39 -48.69 13.45
C LYS A 360 -16.49 -50.24 13.40
N MET A 361 -15.67 -50.91 12.57
CA MET A 361 -15.58 -52.38 12.59
C MET A 361 -14.81 -52.87 13.81
N ILE A 362 -13.71 -52.20 14.18
CA ILE A 362 -12.96 -52.49 15.41
C ILE A 362 -13.89 -52.36 16.63
N GLU A 363 -14.65 -51.27 16.71
CA GLU A 363 -15.66 -51.07 17.77
C GLU A 363 -16.71 -52.18 17.79
N LEU A 364 -17.23 -52.55 16.61
CA LEU A 364 -18.20 -53.63 16.46
C LEU A 364 -17.63 -54.95 16.97
N VAL A 365 -16.47 -55.37 16.49
CA VAL A 365 -15.82 -56.64 16.87
C VAL A 365 -15.52 -56.66 18.38
N ASN A 366 -15.04 -55.56 18.94
CA ASN A 366 -14.81 -55.44 20.38
C ASN A 366 -16.11 -55.58 21.17
N SER A 367 -17.22 -54.96 20.72
CA SER A 367 -18.52 -55.09 21.39
C SER A 367 -19.08 -56.52 21.37
N LEU A 368 -18.66 -57.36 20.42
CA LEU A 368 -19.07 -58.77 20.38
C LEU A 368 -18.47 -59.57 21.55
N ALA A 369 -17.43 -59.07 22.22
CA ALA A 369 -16.85 -59.72 23.40
C ALA A 369 -17.85 -59.80 24.56
N ASP A 370 -18.76 -58.82 24.69
CA ASP A 370 -19.79 -58.80 25.73
C ASP A 370 -20.75 -60.00 25.63
N LEU A 371 -20.90 -60.54 24.42
CA LEU A 371 -21.72 -61.73 24.16
C LEU A 371 -21.00 -63.04 24.53
N ASN A 372 -19.75 -62.98 25.02
CA ASN A 372 -19.02 -64.18 25.46
C ASN A 372 -19.63 -64.84 26.70
N GLU A 373 -20.35 -64.09 27.53
CA GLU A 373 -21.03 -64.61 28.73
C GLU A 373 -22.25 -65.48 28.41
N VAL A 374 -22.69 -65.51 27.15
CA VAL A 374 -23.81 -66.37 26.71
C VAL A 374 -23.40 -67.84 26.84
N ARG A 375 -24.03 -68.52 27.81
CA ARG A 375 -23.73 -69.90 28.22
C ARG A 375 -23.68 -70.91 27.07
N PHE A 376 -24.62 -70.80 26.14
CA PHE A 376 -24.76 -71.74 25.02
C PHE A 376 -24.02 -71.23 23.79
N SER A 377 -23.11 -72.04 23.24
CA SER A 377 -22.30 -71.69 22.07
C SER A 377 -23.15 -71.32 20.85
N ALA A 378 -24.21 -72.08 20.55
CA ALA A 378 -25.10 -71.79 19.40
C ALA A 378 -25.79 -70.42 19.51
N TYR A 379 -26.36 -70.10 20.68
CA TYR A 379 -26.99 -68.80 20.92
C TYR A 379 -25.99 -67.65 20.91
N ARG A 380 -24.79 -67.86 21.46
CA ARG A 380 -23.69 -66.89 21.40
C ARG A 380 -23.30 -66.56 19.97
N THR A 381 -23.08 -67.58 19.14
CA THR A 381 -22.77 -67.39 17.71
C THR A 381 -23.92 -66.69 16.98
N ALA A 382 -25.17 -67.12 17.21
CA ALA A 382 -26.33 -66.52 16.58
C ALA A 382 -26.51 -65.04 16.96
N MET A 383 -26.32 -64.69 18.24
CA MET A 383 -26.38 -63.29 18.69
C MET A 383 -25.27 -62.45 18.07
N LYS A 384 -24.03 -62.97 18.02
CA LYS A 384 -22.91 -62.27 17.38
C LYS A 384 -23.18 -62.00 15.89
N LEU A 385 -23.62 -63.03 15.16
CA LEU A 385 -23.98 -62.90 13.74
C LEU A 385 -25.13 -61.91 13.53
N ARG A 386 -26.16 -61.94 14.39
CA ARG A 386 -27.27 -61.00 14.31
C ARG A 386 -26.84 -59.56 14.58
N THR A 387 -25.90 -59.33 15.52
CA THR A 387 -25.34 -58.01 15.79
C THR A 387 -24.56 -57.47 14.59
N VAL A 388 -23.70 -58.30 13.97
CA VAL A 388 -22.98 -57.93 12.75
C VAL A 388 -23.97 -57.63 11.63
N GLN A 389 -24.92 -58.54 11.36
CA GLN A 389 -25.92 -58.38 10.31
C GLN A 389 -26.67 -57.04 10.42
N LYS A 390 -27.13 -56.68 11.63
CA LYS A 390 -27.84 -55.42 11.90
C LYS A 390 -26.96 -54.20 11.72
N LYS A 391 -25.69 -54.25 12.13
CA LYS A 391 -24.76 -53.12 12.02
C LYS A 391 -24.32 -52.86 10.58
N LEU A 392 -24.28 -53.90 9.76
CA LEU A 392 -24.02 -53.81 8.33
C LEU A 392 -25.32 -53.58 7.52
N CYS A 393 -26.49 -53.45 8.16
CA CYS A 393 -27.80 -53.31 7.51
C CYS A 393 -28.16 -54.46 6.53
N LEU A 394 -27.50 -55.62 6.65
CA LEU A 394 -27.78 -56.80 5.84
C LEU A 394 -29.09 -57.50 6.24
N ASP A 395 -29.71 -57.12 7.36
CA ASP A 395 -31.02 -57.61 7.74
C ASP A 395 -32.17 -56.93 7.01
N LEU A 396 -31.89 -55.84 6.29
CA LEU A 396 -32.85 -55.14 5.42
C LEU A 396 -32.84 -55.66 3.98
N LEU A 397 -31.76 -56.32 3.55
CA LEU A 397 -31.61 -56.87 2.20
C LEU A 397 -32.51 -58.10 2.00
N GLN A 398 -33.46 -58.03 1.05
CA GLN A 398 -34.25 -59.20 0.67
C GLN A 398 -33.45 -60.15 -0.21
N LEU A 399 -33.76 -61.44 -0.11
CA LEU A 399 -33.06 -62.46 -0.88
C LEU A 399 -33.31 -62.34 -2.39
N SER A 400 -34.51 -61.89 -2.80
CA SER A 400 -34.84 -61.60 -4.20
C SER A 400 -33.90 -60.56 -4.79
N ASP A 401 -33.70 -59.45 -4.09
CA ASP A 401 -32.94 -58.31 -4.57
C ASP A 401 -31.45 -58.65 -4.63
N ALA A 402 -30.98 -59.47 -3.68
CA ALA A 402 -29.64 -60.02 -3.72
C ALA A 402 -29.41 -60.92 -4.95
N MET A 403 -30.39 -61.77 -5.28
CA MET A 403 -30.32 -62.61 -6.48
C MET A 403 -30.32 -61.77 -7.76
N ASP A 404 -31.19 -60.76 -7.85
CA ASP A 404 -31.27 -59.88 -9.01
C ASP A 404 -29.99 -59.06 -9.19
N ALA A 405 -29.38 -58.58 -8.10
CA ALA A 405 -28.10 -57.88 -8.15
C ALA A 405 -26.95 -58.80 -8.60
N PHE A 406 -26.87 -60.03 -8.06
CA PHE A 406 -25.85 -60.99 -8.53
C PHE A 406 -26.05 -61.38 -9.99
N ASP A 407 -27.30 -61.50 -10.45
CA ASP A 407 -27.64 -61.74 -11.84
C ASP A 407 -27.23 -60.57 -12.74
N SER A 408 -27.48 -59.31 -12.32
CA SER A 408 -27.08 -58.11 -13.08
C SER A 408 -25.57 -57.97 -13.23
N HIS A 409 -24.81 -58.48 -12.25
CA HIS A 409 -23.35 -58.51 -12.27
C HIS A 409 -22.77 -59.79 -12.90
N GLY A 410 -23.63 -60.65 -13.47
CA GLY A 410 -23.22 -61.87 -14.17
C GLY A 410 -22.59 -62.93 -13.26
N LEU A 411 -22.90 -62.93 -11.97
CA LEU A 411 -22.37 -63.87 -10.97
C LEU A 411 -23.22 -65.14 -10.83
N ARG A 412 -24.37 -65.21 -11.50
CA ARG A 412 -25.26 -66.38 -11.47
C ARG A 412 -24.56 -67.63 -12.00
N ALA A 413 -24.57 -68.70 -11.20
CA ALA A 413 -23.96 -69.99 -11.52
C ALA A 413 -22.44 -69.94 -11.81
N GLN A 414 -21.75 -68.87 -11.40
CA GLN A 414 -20.29 -68.70 -11.53
C GLN A 414 -19.60 -68.78 -10.16
N ASN A 415 -19.85 -69.86 -9.41
CA ASN A 415 -19.35 -70.01 -8.03
C ASN A 415 -17.81 -70.04 -7.93
N ASP A 416 -17.11 -70.35 -9.02
CA ASP A 416 -15.64 -70.41 -9.08
C ASP A 416 -14.99 -69.12 -9.63
N LYS A 417 -15.79 -68.10 -9.99
CA LYS A 417 -15.26 -66.83 -10.49
C LYS A 417 -14.62 -66.06 -9.34
N LEU A 418 -13.33 -65.74 -9.48
CA LEU A 418 -12.64 -64.82 -8.59
C LEU A 418 -13.16 -63.41 -8.82
N ILE A 419 -13.50 -62.72 -7.73
CA ILE A 419 -13.99 -61.34 -7.72
C ILE A 419 -12.91 -60.50 -7.04
N ASP A 420 -12.44 -59.44 -7.69
CA ASP A 420 -11.48 -58.52 -7.09
C ASP A 420 -12.18 -57.48 -6.20
N VAL A 421 -11.40 -56.67 -5.47
CA VAL A 421 -11.97 -55.68 -4.53
C VAL A 421 -12.86 -54.65 -5.23
N THR A 422 -12.54 -54.29 -6.47
CA THR A 422 -13.29 -53.29 -7.25
C THR A 422 -14.65 -53.86 -7.66
N ASP A 423 -14.66 -55.10 -8.14
CA ASP A 423 -15.87 -55.83 -8.49
C ASP A 423 -16.73 -56.07 -7.24
N MET A 424 -16.12 -56.44 -6.10
CA MET A 424 -16.83 -56.59 -4.83
C MET A 424 -17.54 -55.29 -4.43
N VAL A 425 -16.85 -54.15 -4.50
CA VAL A 425 -17.48 -52.85 -4.20
C VAL A 425 -18.61 -52.54 -5.16
N THR A 426 -18.45 -52.83 -6.45
CA THR A 426 -19.49 -52.58 -7.46
C THR A 426 -20.76 -53.40 -7.19
N VAL A 427 -20.60 -54.68 -6.84
CA VAL A 427 -21.72 -55.55 -6.46
C VAL A 427 -22.38 -55.06 -5.17
N LEU A 428 -21.59 -54.73 -4.14
CA LEU A 428 -22.09 -54.20 -2.88
C LEU A 428 -22.82 -52.85 -3.07
N SER A 429 -22.34 -51.97 -3.95
CA SER A 429 -23.02 -50.72 -4.29
C SER A 429 -24.42 -50.98 -4.79
N SER A 430 -24.61 -51.89 -5.76
CA SER A 430 -25.95 -52.21 -6.27
C SER A 430 -26.86 -52.80 -5.19
N LEU A 431 -26.32 -53.64 -4.30
CA LEU A 431 -27.08 -54.19 -3.17
C LEU A 431 -27.54 -53.08 -2.23
N TYR A 432 -26.62 -52.22 -1.78
CA TYR A 432 -26.94 -51.18 -0.80
C TYR A 432 -27.71 -50.01 -1.38
N GLU A 433 -27.60 -49.72 -2.68
CA GLU A 433 -28.48 -48.75 -3.38
C GLU A 433 -29.93 -49.23 -3.36
N GLY A 434 -30.17 -50.53 -3.60
CA GLY A 434 -31.51 -51.12 -3.46
C GLY A 434 -32.06 -50.97 -2.05
N VAL A 435 -31.26 -51.32 -1.02
CA VAL A 435 -31.66 -51.20 0.38
C VAL A 435 -31.88 -49.74 0.80
N ALA A 436 -31.02 -48.83 0.34
CA ALA A 436 -31.13 -47.40 0.64
C ALA A 436 -32.36 -46.77 -0.04
N ALA A 437 -32.78 -47.25 -1.21
CA ALA A 437 -33.99 -46.78 -1.87
C ALA A 437 -35.26 -47.10 -1.05
N GLU A 438 -35.30 -48.25 -0.38
CA GLU A 438 -36.43 -48.66 0.46
C GLU A 438 -36.41 -48.02 1.85
N SER A 439 -35.21 -47.78 2.41
CA SER A 439 -35.02 -47.30 3.79
C SER A 439 -33.91 -46.23 3.90
N PRO A 440 -34.08 -45.05 3.27
CA PRO A 440 -33.01 -44.05 3.15
C PRO A 440 -32.59 -43.42 4.49
N SER A 441 -33.46 -43.42 5.50
CA SER A 441 -33.14 -42.87 6.83
C SER A 441 -32.33 -43.83 7.71
N LEU A 442 -32.20 -45.10 7.33
CA LEU A 442 -31.56 -46.14 8.16
C LEU A 442 -30.19 -46.57 7.63
N VAL A 443 -29.86 -46.23 6.37
CA VAL A 443 -28.65 -46.71 5.68
C VAL A 443 -27.78 -45.53 5.32
N ASP A 444 -26.61 -45.45 5.96
CA ASP A 444 -25.50 -44.62 5.51
C ASP A 444 -24.73 -45.39 4.45
N LEU A 445 -25.00 -45.08 3.18
CA LEU A 445 -24.54 -45.87 2.03
C LEU A 445 -23.00 -46.05 2.01
N PRO A 446 -22.16 -45.00 2.08
CA PRO A 446 -20.71 -45.15 2.15
C PRO A 446 -20.25 -46.04 3.31
N LEU A 447 -20.82 -45.84 4.50
CA LEU A 447 -20.40 -46.54 5.70
C LEU A 447 -20.78 -48.03 5.69
N CYS A 448 -22.05 -48.34 5.39
CA CYS A 448 -22.54 -49.71 5.40
C CYS A 448 -21.81 -50.57 4.37
N LEU A 449 -21.55 -50.00 3.18
CA LEU A 449 -20.79 -50.67 2.15
C LEU A 449 -19.35 -50.96 2.60
N ASP A 450 -18.64 -49.96 3.10
CA ASP A 450 -17.22 -50.10 3.47
C ASP A 450 -17.04 -51.05 4.65
N LEU A 451 -17.98 -51.07 5.60
CA LEU A 451 -18.03 -52.08 6.68
C LEU A 451 -18.28 -53.50 6.14
N CYS A 452 -19.19 -53.65 5.18
CA CYS A 452 -19.46 -54.95 4.57
C CYS A 452 -18.25 -55.47 3.78
N LEU A 453 -17.61 -54.58 3.02
CA LEU A 453 -16.37 -54.89 2.32
C LEU A 453 -15.27 -55.31 3.30
N ASN A 454 -15.05 -54.53 4.37
CA ASN A 454 -14.04 -54.83 5.38
C ASN A 454 -14.32 -56.17 6.07
N TRP A 455 -15.59 -56.50 6.36
CA TRP A 455 -15.98 -57.80 6.90
C TRP A 455 -15.70 -58.95 5.92
N LEU A 456 -16.07 -58.81 4.65
CA LEU A 456 -15.83 -59.83 3.63
C LEU A 456 -14.33 -60.07 3.43
N LEU A 457 -13.54 -59.01 3.35
CA LEU A 457 -12.09 -59.14 3.26
C LEU A 457 -11.54 -59.92 4.45
N ASN A 458 -11.91 -59.59 5.68
CA ASN A 458 -11.46 -60.32 6.87
C ASN A 458 -11.90 -61.80 6.92
N VAL A 459 -13.04 -62.15 6.33
CA VAL A 459 -13.51 -63.56 6.27
C VAL A 459 -12.75 -64.37 5.22
N TYR A 460 -12.35 -63.72 4.11
CA TYR A 460 -11.75 -64.39 2.96
C TYR A 460 -10.24 -64.14 2.80
N ASP A 461 -9.62 -63.30 3.65
CA ASP A 461 -8.17 -63.12 3.77
C ASP A 461 -7.55 -64.42 4.29
N ARG A 462 -6.93 -65.19 3.38
CA ARG A 462 -6.26 -66.47 3.64
C ARG A 462 -4.81 -66.44 3.20
#